data_AF-A0A1U7DNS6-F1
#
_entry.id   AF-A0A1U7DNS6-F1
#
_cell.length_a   1.000
_cell.length_b   1.000
_cell.length_c   1.000
_cell.angle_alpha   90.00
_cell.angle_beta   90.00
_cell.angle_gamma   90.00
#
_symmetry.space_group_name_H-M   'P 1'
#
loop_
_entity.id
_entity.type
_entity.pdbx_description
1 polymer ?
#
loop_
_entity_poly.entity_id
_entity_poly.type
_entity_poly.pdbx_seq_one_letter_code
_entity_poly.pdbx_strand_id
1 'polypeptide(L)'
;MNKNKENFILKIYSLTLTAVLAFVIFTSFKTNSKTEKLDEITVERINIVEPNGDLKMVISNKSKQHSGMFDGKLLFGKRERPAGIIFFNEEQDEVGGLLYQGNKKDGSSWILSVDQYKTDQIMQMRYLKNNDGKSRYGIQFWDKDENYTMPIIAKKIDSLQKTGLTMPQAINKIKKSKKGNPISAERMFIGKTMDEQAGVFIQDQMGLDRLKIYVDKQNNPRIEILDENGNVIKNLARD
;
A
#
# COMPACT_ATOMS: atom_id res chain seq x y z
N MET A 1 -65.78 37.28 2.41
CA MET A 1 -65.25 35.98 2.89
C MET A 1 -65.19 36.04 4.43
N ASN A 2 -65.64 35.00 5.15
CA ASN A 2 -65.88 35.09 6.60
C ASN A 2 -64.56 34.88 7.36
N LYS A 3 -64.01 35.95 7.95
CA LYS A 3 -62.71 35.96 8.67
C LYS A 3 -62.56 34.84 9.72
N ASN A 4 -63.67 34.41 10.34
CA ASN A 4 -63.63 33.31 11.31
C ASN A 4 -63.36 31.94 10.65
N LYS A 5 -63.85 31.73 9.42
CA LYS A 5 -63.56 30.51 8.65
C LYS A 5 -62.12 30.50 8.16
N GLU A 6 -61.59 31.62 7.72
CA GLU A 6 -60.17 31.75 7.31
C GLU A 6 -59.22 31.48 8.48
N ASN A 7 -59.47 32.08 9.65
CA ASN A 7 -58.67 31.84 10.86
C ASN A 7 -58.74 30.38 11.33
N PHE A 8 -59.90 29.73 11.19
CA PHE A 8 -60.05 28.31 11.52
C PHE A 8 -59.25 27.41 10.57
N ILE A 9 -59.28 27.69 9.27
CA ILE A 9 -58.49 26.98 8.25
C ILE A 9 -56.99 27.17 8.51
N LEU A 10 -56.54 28.39 8.83
CA LEU A 10 -55.13 28.68 9.14
C LEU A 10 -54.65 27.95 10.39
N LYS A 11 -55.48 27.82 11.43
CA LYS A 11 -55.14 27.04 12.63
C LYS A 11 -54.99 25.55 12.33
N ILE A 12 -55.90 24.97 11.54
CA ILE A 12 -55.80 23.57 11.12
C ILE A 12 -54.54 23.37 10.26
N TYR A 13 -54.28 24.28 9.33
CA TYR A 13 -53.08 24.25 8.50
C TYR A 13 -51.81 24.30 9.34
N SER A 14 -51.69 25.25 10.26
CA SER A 14 -50.52 25.39 11.14
C SER A 14 -50.34 24.16 12.02
N LEU A 15 -51.40 23.62 12.60
CA LEU A 15 -51.32 22.43 13.46
C LEU A 15 -50.88 21.21 12.67
N THR A 16 -51.41 21.04 11.46
CA THR A 16 -51.03 19.97 10.53
C THR A 16 -49.57 20.11 10.13
N LEU A 17 -49.13 21.32 9.76
CA LEU A 17 -47.75 21.58 9.36
C LEU A 17 -46.77 21.33 10.51
N THR A 18 -47.10 21.78 11.72
CA THR A 18 -46.29 21.52 12.92
C THR A 18 -46.22 20.02 13.23
N ALA A 19 -47.33 19.28 13.12
CA ALA A 19 -47.35 17.84 13.34
C ALA A 19 -46.50 17.09 12.30
N VAL A 20 -46.59 17.49 11.02
CA VAL A 20 -45.74 16.93 9.95
C VAL A 20 -44.26 17.24 10.21
N LEU A 21 -43.94 18.48 10.57
CA LEU A 21 -42.56 18.88 10.86
C LEU A 21 -41.99 18.10 12.05
N ALA A 22 -42.76 17.97 13.13
CA ALA A 22 -42.39 17.18 14.29
C ALA A 22 -42.17 15.71 13.91
N PHE A 23 -43.08 15.13 13.12
CA PHE A 23 -42.94 13.76 12.63
C PHE A 23 -41.66 13.56 11.80
N VAL A 24 -41.33 14.49 10.89
CA VAL A 24 -40.08 14.46 10.12
C VAL A 24 -38.88 14.53 11.06
N ILE A 25 -38.85 15.48 12.00
CA ILE A 25 -37.76 15.63 12.97
C ILE A 25 -37.56 14.33 13.78
N PHE A 26 -38.62 13.77 14.36
CA PHE A 26 -38.52 12.54 15.17
C PHE A 26 -38.16 11.28 14.36
N THR A 27 -38.49 11.23 13.07
CA THR A 27 -38.14 10.08 12.21
C THR A 27 -36.76 10.22 11.58
N SER A 28 -36.29 11.43 11.31
CA SER A 28 -34.97 11.71 10.72
C SER A 28 -33.79 11.36 11.64
N PHE A 29 -33.98 11.35 12.97
CA PHE A 29 -32.92 10.99 13.92
C PHE A 29 -32.87 9.50 14.26
N LYS A 30 -33.70 8.67 13.62
CA LYS A 30 -33.65 7.22 13.85
C LYS A 30 -32.53 6.61 13.01
N THR A 31 -31.32 6.59 13.55
CA THR A 31 -30.25 5.73 13.04
C THR A 31 -30.68 4.29 13.23
N ASN A 32 -31.19 3.67 12.16
CA ASN A 32 -31.33 2.22 12.11
C ASN A 32 -29.92 1.63 12.10
N SER A 33 -29.37 1.36 13.29
CA SER A 33 -28.17 0.54 13.46
C SER A 33 -28.50 -0.94 13.22
N LYS A 34 -29.23 -1.25 12.15
CA LYS A 34 -29.41 -2.63 11.71
C LYS A 34 -28.20 -2.98 10.87
N THR A 35 -27.53 -4.07 11.24
CA THR A 35 -26.56 -4.72 10.37
C THR A 35 -27.32 -5.17 9.12
N GLU A 36 -27.01 -4.54 7.97
CA GLU A 36 -27.51 -4.98 6.69
C GLU A 36 -26.86 -6.32 6.34
N LYS A 37 -27.68 -7.34 6.11
CA LYS A 37 -27.21 -8.63 5.58
C LYS A 37 -27.38 -8.59 4.07
N LEU A 38 -26.27 -8.60 3.35
CA LEU A 38 -26.23 -8.60 1.89
C LEU A 38 -25.72 -9.96 1.43
N ASP A 39 -26.37 -10.55 0.43
CA ASP A 39 -25.90 -11.78 -0.19
C ASP A 39 -24.71 -11.50 -1.14
N GLU A 40 -24.80 -10.41 -1.92
CA GLU A 40 -23.75 -9.97 -2.84
C GLU A 40 -23.68 -8.44 -2.91
N ILE A 41 -22.48 -7.91 -3.15
CA ILE A 41 -22.24 -6.50 -3.46
C ILE A 41 -21.41 -6.35 -4.74
N THR A 42 -21.90 -5.56 -5.69
CA THR A 42 -21.16 -5.18 -6.90
C THR A 42 -20.81 -3.70 -6.83
N VAL A 43 -19.55 -3.39 -6.53
CA VAL A 43 -19.05 -2.02 -6.32
C VAL A 43 -17.63 -1.86 -6.85
N GLU A 44 -17.23 -0.62 -7.15
CA GLU A 44 -15.85 -0.32 -7.56
C GLU A 44 -14.87 -0.25 -6.37
N ARG A 45 -15.39 0.09 -5.18
CA ARG A 45 -14.62 0.34 -3.97
C ARG A 45 -15.45 0.16 -2.70
N ILE A 46 -14.81 -0.40 -1.68
CA ILE A 46 -15.30 -0.51 -0.30
C ILE A 46 -14.30 0.22 0.59
N ASN A 47 -14.80 1.13 1.44
CA ASN A 47 -14.03 1.74 2.51
C ASN A 47 -14.49 1.14 3.85
N ILE A 48 -13.56 0.65 4.64
CA ILE A 48 -13.76 0.40 6.06
C ILE A 48 -13.20 1.58 6.81
N VAL A 49 -14.02 2.17 7.67
CA VAL A 49 -13.69 3.38 8.43
C VAL A 49 -13.90 3.18 9.92
N GLU A 50 -13.14 3.92 10.71
CA GLU A 50 -13.39 4.11 12.14
C GLU A 50 -14.62 5.04 12.35
N PRO A 51 -15.19 5.11 13.57
CA PRO A 51 -16.36 5.96 13.86
C PRO A 51 -16.18 7.45 13.54
N ASN A 52 -14.95 7.95 13.55
CA ASN A 52 -14.60 9.33 13.22
C ASN A 52 -14.45 9.58 11.70
N GLY A 53 -14.57 8.54 10.87
CA GLY A 53 -14.43 8.61 9.41
C GLY A 53 -13.03 8.28 8.88
N ASP A 54 -12.06 8.03 9.76
CA ASP A 54 -10.70 7.66 9.38
C ASP A 54 -10.68 6.30 8.66
N LEU A 55 -9.87 6.17 7.62
CA LEU A 55 -9.78 4.93 6.86
C LEU A 55 -9.04 3.88 7.70
N LYS A 56 -9.53 2.64 7.69
CA LYS A 56 -8.86 1.45 8.24
C LYS A 56 -8.44 0.47 7.15
N MET A 57 -9.28 0.31 6.13
CA MET A 57 -9.01 -0.55 4.98
C MET A 57 -9.74 -0.04 3.74
N VAL A 58 -9.11 -0.16 2.58
CA VAL A 58 -9.74 0.13 1.28
C VAL A 58 -9.58 -1.08 0.38
N ILE A 59 -10.71 -1.62 -0.12
CA ILE A 59 -10.72 -2.64 -1.19
C ILE A 59 -11.20 -1.94 -2.46
N SER A 60 -10.47 -2.02 -3.57
CA SER A 60 -10.92 -1.38 -4.81
C SER A 60 -10.31 -1.95 -6.08
N ASN A 61 -10.96 -1.62 -7.19
CA ASN A 61 -10.37 -1.75 -8.51
C ASN A 61 -9.20 -0.74 -8.74
N LYS A 62 -8.58 -0.81 -9.92
CA LYS A 62 -7.46 0.08 -10.33
C LYS A 62 -7.87 1.57 -10.39
N SER A 63 -9.07 1.88 -10.90
CA SER A 63 -9.49 3.27 -11.17
C SER A 63 -9.86 4.05 -9.89
N LYS A 64 -10.28 3.35 -8.84
CA LYS A 64 -10.67 3.93 -7.54
C LYS A 64 -9.66 3.68 -6.41
N GLN A 65 -8.48 3.15 -6.74
CA GLN A 65 -7.45 2.82 -5.75
C GLN A 65 -6.99 4.01 -4.93
N HIS A 66 -6.78 3.78 -3.63
CA HIS A 66 -6.22 4.80 -2.76
C HIS A 66 -4.75 5.03 -3.11
N SER A 67 -4.35 6.30 -3.18
CA SER A 67 -2.96 6.65 -3.51
C SER A 67 -2.00 6.44 -2.34
N GLY A 68 -2.43 5.85 -1.23
CA GLY A 68 -1.69 5.81 0.03
C GLY A 68 -1.55 7.19 0.69
N MET A 69 -1.34 7.22 2.00
CA MET A 69 -1.17 8.47 2.74
C MET A 69 -0.25 8.25 3.93
N PHE A 70 0.28 9.35 4.46
CA PHE A 70 1.00 9.41 5.73
C PHE A 70 0.54 10.66 6.47
N ASP A 71 0.33 10.57 7.78
CA ASP A 71 -0.24 11.62 8.62
C ASP A 71 -1.54 12.20 8.02
N GLY A 72 -2.38 11.34 7.43
CA GLY A 72 -3.62 11.74 6.75
C GLY A 72 -3.43 12.53 5.44
N LYS A 73 -2.21 12.60 4.89
CA LYS A 73 -1.87 13.41 3.70
C LYS A 73 -1.34 12.56 2.56
N LEU A 74 -1.72 12.93 1.34
CA LEU A 74 -1.18 12.37 0.09
C LEU A 74 0.19 12.99 -0.23
N LEU A 75 1.25 12.52 0.43
CA LEU A 75 2.60 13.09 0.32
C LEU A 75 3.18 13.12 -1.10
N PHE A 76 2.78 12.19 -1.96
CA PHE A 76 3.29 12.05 -3.33
C PHE A 76 2.22 12.34 -4.39
N GLY A 77 1.12 12.98 -4.01
CA GLY A 77 -0.03 13.22 -4.89
C GLY A 77 -0.74 11.93 -5.32
N LYS A 78 -1.48 12.00 -6.42
CA LYS A 78 -2.23 10.86 -6.95
C LYS A 78 -1.27 9.87 -7.61
N ARG A 79 -1.35 8.60 -7.20
CA ARG A 79 -0.55 7.48 -7.74
C ARG A 79 -1.44 6.49 -8.48
N GLU A 80 -1.03 6.05 -9.66
CA GLU A 80 -1.66 4.90 -10.32
C GLU A 80 -1.09 3.60 -9.74
N ARG A 81 -1.97 2.71 -9.25
CA ARG A 81 -1.60 1.42 -8.66
C ARG A 81 -2.62 0.34 -9.05
N PRO A 82 -2.25 -0.94 -9.00
CA PRO A 82 -3.16 -2.04 -9.32
C PRO A 82 -4.38 -2.10 -8.38
N ALA A 83 -5.34 -2.95 -8.75
CA ALA A 83 -6.44 -3.30 -7.85
C ALA A 83 -5.90 -4.00 -6.59
N GLY A 84 -6.64 -3.92 -5.50
CA GLY A 84 -6.13 -4.44 -4.24
C GLY A 84 -6.82 -3.96 -2.98
N ILE A 85 -6.18 -4.30 -1.87
CA ILE A 85 -6.51 -3.93 -0.51
C ILE A 85 -5.38 -3.06 0.05
N ILE A 86 -5.68 -1.92 0.66
CA ILE A 86 -4.71 -1.08 1.38
C ILE A 86 -5.14 -0.98 2.83
N PHE A 87 -4.19 -1.11 3.76
CA PHE A 87 -4.42 -0.99 5.19
C PHE A 87 -3.89 0.35 5.72
N PHE A 88 -4.58 0.89 6.72
CA PHE A 88 -4.19 2.12 7.39
C PHE A 88 -4.09 1.96 8.90
N ASN A 89 -3.14 2.64 9.52
CA ASN A 89 -3.06 2.75 10.98
C ASN A 89 -3.88 3.95 11.51
N GLU A 90 -3.88 4.11 12.82
CA GLU A 90 -4.59 5.16 13.56
C GLU A 90 -4.06 6.57 13.25
N GLU A 91 -2.83 6.67 12.76
CA GLU A 91 -2.22 7.93 12.31
C GLU A 91 -2.52 8.23 10.83
N GLN A 92 -3.36 7.41 10.19
CA GLN A 92 -3.69 7.51 8.78
C GLN A 92 -2.46 7.39 7.88
N ASP A 93 -1.55 6.46 8.22
CA ASP A 93 -0.47 5.99 7.37
C ASP A 93 -0.88 4.70 6.65
N GLU A 94 -0.52 4.57 5.36
CA GLU A 94 -0.50 3.28 4.66
C GLU A 94 0.49 2.35 5.37
N VAL A 95 0.02 1.17 5.81
CA VAL A 95 0.84 0.16 6.51
C VAL A 95 0.99 -1.14 5.73
N GLY A 96 0.96 -0.99 4.41
CA GLY A 96 1.01 -2.10 3.45
C GLY A 96 -0.36 -2.44 2.86
N GLY A 97 -0.39 -3.57 2.14
CA GLY A 97 -1.56 -3.93 1.36
C GLY A 97 -1.36 -5.17 0.50
N LEU A 98 -2.44 -5.60 -0.12
CA LEU A 98 -2.47 -6.62 -1.15
C LEU A 98 -2.74 -5.97 -2.50
N LEU A 99 -1.81 -6.06 -3.44
CA LEU A 99 -1.95 -5.55 -4.80
C LEU A 99 -1.87 -6.69 -5.81
N TYR A 100 -2.72 -6.67 -6.83
CA TYR A 100 -2.69 -7.67 -7.88
C TYR A 100 -3.09 -7.12 -9.25
N GLN A 101 -2.51 -7.71 -10.30
CA GLN A 101 -2.86 -7.47 -11.70
C GLN A 101 -2.46 -8.64 -12.58
N GLY A 102 -3.03 -8.70 -13.77
CA GLY A 102 -2.69 -9.69 -14.78
C GLY A 102 -3.27 -9.33 -16.14
N ASN A 103 -2.42 -9.11 -17.14
CA ASN A 103 -2.82 -9.02 -18.54
C ASN A 103 -1.62 -9.25 -19.49
N LYS A 104 -1.88 -9.38 -20.79
CA LYS A 104 -0.85 -9.62 -21.81
C LYS A 104 0.14 -8.46 -22.00
N LYS A 105 -0.25 -7.24 -21.64
CA LYS A 105 0.54 -6.01 -21.84
C LYS A 105 1.48 -5.75 -20.66
N ASP A 106 1.01 -5.94 -19.44
CA ASP A 106 1.69 -5.53 -18.20
C ASP A 106 2.25 -6.73 -17.40
N GLY A 107 2.06 -7.95 -17.89
CA GLY A 107 2.39 -9.18 -17.17
C GLY A 107 1.42 -9.48 -16.03
N SER A 108 1.85 -10.26 -15.04
CA SER A 108 1.04 -10.59 -13.87
C SER A 108 1.81 -10.39 -12.58
N SER A 109 1.13 -9.84 -11.58
CA SER A 109 1.67 -9.69 -10.24
C SER A 109 0.63 -9.93 -9.15
N TRP A 110 1.11 -10.41 -8.02
CA TRP A 110 0.39 -10.50 -6.76
C TRP A 110 1.40 -10.15 -5.66
N ILE A 111 1.11 -9.15 -4.84
CA ILE A 111 2.05 -8.60 -3.86
C ILE A 111 1.29 -8.32 -2.57
N LEU A 112 1.63 -9.05 -1.51
CA LEU A 112 1.26 -8.69 -0.14
C LEU A 112 2.45 -8.01 0.51
N SER A 113 2.28 -6.78 0.97
CA SER A 113 3.32 -5.97 1.60
C SER A 113 2.99 -5.61 3.04
N VAL A 114 4.04 -5.50 3.85
CA VAL A 114 4.01 -4.98 5.22
C VAL A 114 5.01 -3.83 5.29
N ASP A 115 4.52 -2.66 5.67
CA ASP A 115 5.33 -1.45 5.78
C ASP A 115 5.78 -1.28 7.23
N GLN A 116 7.00 -0.80 7.45
CA GLN A 116 7.44 -0.41 8.78
C GLN A 116 6.85 0.95 9.14
N TYR A 117 6.61 1.16 10.43
CA TYR A 117 6.09 2.43 10.98
C TYR A 117 6.84 3.64 10.41
N LYS A 118 6.07 4.58 9.83
CA LYS A 118 6.54 5.82 9.17
C LYS A 118 7.51 5.65 8.00
N THR A 119 7.84 4.42 7.60
CA THR A 119 8.72 4.15 6.47
C THR A 119 7.95 3.37 5.39
N ASP A 120 8.64 2.49 4.68
CA ASP A 120 8.12 1.78 3.50
C ASP A 120 8.27 0.26 3.73
N GLN A 121 7.99 -0.57 2.73
CA GLN A 121 7.95 -2.03 2.88
C GLN A 121 9.22 -2.63 3.53
N ILE A 122 9.04 -3.38 4.63
CA ILE A 122 10.08 -4.24 5.23
C ILE A 122 9.90 -5.72 4.90
N MET A 123 8.69 -6.12 4.48
CA MET A 123 8.41 -7.48 4.07
C MET A 123 7.43 -7.51 2.89
N GLN A 124 7.67 -8.39 1.93
CA GLN A 124 6.73 -8.66 0.85
C GLN A 124 6.69 -10.15 0.52
N MET A 125 5.49 -10.71 0.41
CA MET A 125 5.25 -11.95 -0.32
C MET A 125 4.78 -11.58 -1.72
N ARG A 126 5.50 -12.03 -2.75
CA ARG A 126 5.21 -11.58 -4.12
C ARG A 126 5.34 -12.68 -5.16
N TYR A 127 4.53 -12.56 -6.20
CA TYR A 127 4.66 -13.21 -7.49
C TYR A 127 4.72 -12.13 -8.56
N LEU A 128 5.67 -12.25 -9.48
CA LEU A 128 5.88 -11.36 -10.62
C LEU A 128 6.16 -12.23 -11.84
N LYS A 129 5.46 -11.98 -12.94
CA LYS A 129 5.71 -12.60 -14.24
C LYS A 129 5.74 -11.53 -15.32
N ASN A 130 6.85 -11.45 -16.04
CA ASN A 130 7.01 -10.52 -17.15
C ASN A 130 6.42 -11.10 -18.46
N ASN A 131 6.38 -10.28 -19.51
CA ASN A 131 5.84 -10.69 -20.81
C ASN A 131 6.72 -11.72 -21.54
N ASP A 132 8.00 -11.82 -21.18
CA ASP A 132 8.93 -12.82 -21.71
C ASP A 132 8.76 -14.20 -21.05
N GLY A 133 7.77 -14.34 -20.15
CA GLY A 133 7.47 -15.60 -19.45
C GLY A 133 8.34 -15.86 -18.22
N LYS A 134 9.34 -15.03 -17.93
CA LYS A 134 10.16 -15.13 -16.73
C LYS A 134 9.36 -14.73 -15.49
N SER A 135 9.60 -15.45 -14.40
CA SER A 135 8.90 -15.24 -13.14
C SER A 135 9.86 -15.14 -11.96
N ARG A 136 9.54 -14.25 -11.02
CA ARG A 136 10.14 -14.15 -9.69
C ARG A 136 9.02 -14.28 -8.67
N TYR A 137 9.19 -15.17 -7.71
CA TYR A 137 8.23 -15.30 -6.62
C TYR A 137 8.91 -15.72 -5.33
N GLY A 138 8.33 -15.35 -4.20
CA GLY A 138 8.89 -15.65 -2.89
C GLY A 138 8.57 -14.58 -1.86
N ILE A 139 9.31 -14.65 -0.75
CA ILE A 139 9.24 -13.68 0.35
C ILE A 139 10.53 -12.88 0.35
N GLN A 140 10.42 -11.57 0.48
CA GLN A 140 11.54 -10.65 0.54
C GLN A 140 11.47 -9.79 1.80
N PHE A 141 12.63 -9.53 2.38
CA PHE A 141 12.82 -8.73 3.58
C PHE A 141 13.78 -7.58 3.29
N TRP A 142 13.52 -6.44 3.91
CA TRP A 142 14.37 -5.26 3.82
C TRP A 142 14.63 -4.68 5.20
N ASP A 143 15.82 -4.12 5.35
CA ASP A 143 16.09 -3.15 6.39
C ASP A 143 15.77 -1.75 5.87
N LYS A 144 15.30 -0.89 6.78
CA LYS A 144 14.95 0.50 6.54
C LYS A 144 15.61 1.36 7.61
N ASP A 145 16.02 2.56 7.22
CA ASP A 145 16.48 3.57 8.19
C ASP A 145 15.29 4.36 8.72
N GLU A 146 15.01 4.20 10.01
CA GLU A 146 13.92 4.87 10.73
C GLU A 146 14.05 6.39 10.72
N ASN A 147 15.25 6.94 10.53
CA ASN A 147 15.46 8.39 10.42
C ASN A 147 15.05 8.95 9.04
N TYR A 148 14.76 8.09 8.07
CA TYR A 148 14.32 8.46 6.73
C TYR A 148 12.85 8.07 6.52
N THR A 149 11.98 8.66 7.34
CA THR A 149 10.52 8.49 7.23
C THR A 149 9.96 9.02 5.90
N MET A 150 8.77 8.56 5.51
CA MET A 150 8.10 9.03 4.29
C MET A 150 7.87 10.55 4.28
N PRO A 151 7.43 11.21 5.37
CA PRO A 151 7.38 12.68 5.43
C PRO A 151 8.73 13.36 5.19
N ILE A 152 9.81 12.84 5.77
CA ILE A 152 11.17 13.38 5.57
C ILE A 152 11.61 13.23 4.12
N ILE A 153 11.39 12.06 3.53
CA ILE A 153 11.71 11.79 2.13
C ILE A 153 10.88 12.68 1.20
N ALA A 154 9.58 12.82 1.44
CA ALA A 154 8.68 13.67 0.66
C ALA A 154 9.14 15.14 0.68
N LYS A 155 9.51 15.67 1.86
CA LYS A 155 10.03 17.04 1.98
C LYS A 155 11.34 17.24 1.21
N LYS A 156 12.26 16.26 1.27
CA LYS A 156 13.51 16.29 0.50
C LYS A 156 13.24 16.24 -1.01
N ILE A 157 12.29 15.42 -1.44
CA ILE A 157 11.88 15.31 -2.85
C ILE A 157 11.29 16.64 -3.33
N ASP A 158 10.32 17.21 -2.63
CA ASP A 158 9.71 18.50 -2.97
C ASP A 158 10.77 19.61 -3.14
N SER A 159 11.71 19.68 -2.18
CA SER A 159 12.82 20.62 -2.23
C SER A 159 13.70 20.44 -3.48
N LEU A 160 13.97 19.19 -3.89
CA LEU A 160 14.76 18.89 -5.08
C LEU A 160 13.98 19.14 -6.38
N GLN A 161 12.69 18.82 -6.41
CA GLN A 161 11.86 19.06 -7.60
C GLN A 161 11.70 20.55 -7.90
N LYS A 162 11.68 21.42 -6.88
CA LYS A 162 11.74 22.89 -7.03
C LYS A 162 13.02 23.38 -7.70
N THR A 163 14.08 22.57 -7.73
CA THR A 163 15.33 22.88 -8.46
C THR A 163 15.34 22.33 -9.89
N GLY A 164 14.20 21.79 -10.38
CA GLY A 164 14.05 21.25 -11.73
C GLY A 164 14.37 19.76 -11.85
N LEU A 165 14.67 19.06 -10.75
CA LEU A 165 14.91 17.62 -10.79
C LEU A 165 13.60 16.85 -10.97
N THR A 166 13.62 15.81 -11.80
CA THR A 166 12.55 14.82 -11.86
C THR A 166 12.51 13.97 -10.59
N MET A 167 11.37 13.34 -10.30
CA MET A 167 11.21 12.42 -9.16
C MET A 167 12.31 11.33 -9.11
N PRO A 168 12.64 10.61 -10.20
CA PRO A 168 13.73 9.63 -10.18
C PRO A 168 15.11 10.24 -9.86
N GLN A 169 15.42 11.43 -10.39
CA GLN A 169 16.67 12.12 -10.11
C GLN A 169 16.75 12.56 -8.64
N ALA A 170 15.66 13.08 -8.09
CA ALA A 170 15.57 13.48 -6.68
C ALA A 170 15.79 12.27 -5.75
N ILE A 171 15.11 11.15 -6.00
CA ILE A 171 15.28 9.91 -5.24
C ILE A 171 16.73 9.42 -5.30
N ASN A 172 17.33 9.39 -6.50
CA ASN A 172 18.72 8.96 -6.67
C ASN A 172 19.70 9.88 -5.91
N LYS A 173 19.48 11.20 -5.95
CA LYS A 173 20.29 12.17 -5.23
C LYS A 173 20.18 11.98 -3.72
N ILE A 174 18.98 11.74 -3.19
CA ILE A 174 18.76 11.45 -1.75
C ILE A 174 19.52 10.18 -1.35
N LYS A 175 19.38 9.09 -2.12
CA LYS A 175 20.08 7.82 -1.86
C LYS A 175 21.60 8.01 -1.84
N LYS A 176 22.17 8.68 -2.85
CA LYS A 176 23.62 8.93 -2.94
C LYS A 176 24.16 9.89 -1.88
N SER A 177 23.32 10.81 -1.39
CA SER A 177 23.72 11.78 -0.37
C SER A 177 23.86 11.17 1.03
N LYS A 178 23.26 9.99 1.25
CA LYS A 178 23.32 9.31 2.54
C LYS A 178 24.70 8.70 2.74
N LYS A 179 25.31 8.99 3.89
CA LYS A 179 26.56 8.36 4.35
C LYS A 179 26.23 7.17 5.26
N GLY A 180 27.08 6.14 5.25
CA GLY A 180 26.86 4.91 6.01
C GLY A 180 25.84 3.99 5.36
N ASN A 181 25.00 3.34 6.18
CA ASN A 181 24.02 2.37 5.71
C ASN A 181 22.97 3.01 4.77
N PRO A 182 22.50 2.29 3.74
CA PRO A 182 21.49 2.81 2.80
C PRO A 182 20.16 3.10 3.49
N ILE A 183 19.29 3.89 2.83
CA ILE A 183 17.91 4.16 3.32
C ILE A 183 17.09 2.87 3.36
N SER A 184 17.33 1.99 2.41
CA SER A 184 16.73 0.67 2.34
C SER A 184 17.73 -0.29 1.71
N ALA A 185 17.90 -1.46 2.31
CA ALA A 185 18.69 -2.58 1.80
C ALA A 185 17.84 -3.84 1.80
N GLU A 186 17.94 -4.66 0.76
CA GLU A 186 17.45 -6.03 0.83
C GLU A 186 18.27 -6.77 1.89
N ARG A 187 17.59 -7.49 2.78
CA ARG A 187 18.22 -8.26 3.86
C ARG A 187 18.20 -9.75 3.56
N MET A 188 17.10 -10.22 2.98
CA MET A 188 16.93 -11.61 2.64
C MET A 188 15.87 -11.77 1.54
N PHE A 189 16.06 -12.76 0.69
CA PHE A 189 15.06 -13.26 -0.24
C PHE A 189 14.98 -14.78 -0.19
N ILE A 190 13.77 -15.32 -0.14
CA ILE A 190 13.47 -16.75 -0.19
C ILE A 190 12.51 -16.99 -1.34
N GLY A 191 12.96 -17.70 -2.37
CA GLY A 191 12.10 -18.05 -3.50
C GLY A 191 12.87 -18.21 -4.81
N LYS A 192 12.14 -18.06 -5.93
CA LYS A 192 12.70 -18.17 -7.28
C LYS A 192 13.05 -16.79 -7.83
N THR A 193 14.28 -16.60 -8.28
CA THR A 193 14.76 -15.37 -8.93
C THR A 193 14.38 -15.32 -10.41
N MET A 194 14.56 -14.16 -11.05
CA MET A 194 14.37 -14.01 -12.51
C MET A 194 15.37 -14.82 -13.33
N ASP A 195 16.51 -15.19 -12.74
CA ASP A 195 17.55 -16.02 -13.35
C ASP A 195 17.33 -17.52 -13.10
N GLU A 196 16.11 -17.87 -12.65
CA GLU A 196 15.66 -19.24 -12.40
C GLU A 196 16.44 -19.96 -11.31
N GLN A 197 17.03 -19.21 -10.39
CA GLN A 197 17.60 -19.78 -9.16
C GLN A 197 16.51 -19.88 -8.10
N ALA A 198 16.37 -21.04 -7.48
CA ALA A 198 15.42 -21.24 -6.38
C ALA A 198 16.18 -21.46 -5.08
N GLY A 199 15.98 -20.59 -4.08
CA GLY A 199 16.75 -20.70 -2.85
C GLY A 199 16.56 -19.56 -1.86
N VAL A 200 17.53 -19.44 -0.96
CA VAL A 200 17.68 -18.43 0.08
C VAL A 200 18.91 -17.59 -0.21
N PHE A 201 18.73 -16.28 -0.25
CA PHE A 201 19.76 -15.30 -0.55
C PHE A 201 19.79 -14.31 0.61
N ILE A 202 20.93 -14.16 1.26
CA ILE A 202 21.10 -13.33 2.46
C ILE A 202 22.12 -12.24 2.16
N GLN A 203 21.73 -11.02 2.45
CA GLN A 203 22.53 -9.83 2.25
C GLN A 203 23.00 -9.21 3.58
N ASP A 204 24.05 -8.42 3.51
CA ASP A 204 24.52 -7.59 4.62
C ASP A 204 23.73 -6.27 4.78
N GLN A 205 24.15 -5.41 5.71
CA GLN A 205 23.49 -4.10 5.96
C GLN A 205 23.55 -3.14 4.78
N MET A 206 24.42 -3.37 3.81
CA MET A 206 24.54 -2.60 2.58
C MET A 206 23.69 -3.17 1.44
N GLY A 207 23.07 -4.34 1.65
CA GLY A 207 22.32 -5.06 0.63
C GLY A 207 23.19 -5.88 -0.31
N LEU A 208 24.43 -6.18 0.07
CA LEU A 208 25.35 -7.00 -0.71
C LEU A 208 25.23 -8.46 -0.27
N ASP A 209 25.15 -9.38 -1.24
CA ASP A 209 25.04 -10.81 -0.95
C ASP A 209 26.25 -11.31 -0.12
N ARG A 210 25.98 -12.11 0.90
CA ARG A 210 27.01 -12.76 1.76
C ARG A 210 26.86 -14.28 1.82
N LEU A 211 25.64 -14.78 1.68
CA LEU A 211 25.34 -16.21 1.67
C LEU A 211 24.23 -16.50 0.67
N LYS A 212 24.44 -17.51 -0.19
CA LYS A 212 23.44 -18.02 -1.13
C LYS A 212 23.33 -19.52 -1.00
N ILE A 213 22.12 -20.02 -0.78
CA ILE A 213 21.80 -21.45 -0.74
C ILE A 213 20.70 -21.68 -1.76
N TYR A 214 21.01 -22.27 -2.91
CA TYR A 214 20.07 -22.32 -4.02
C TYR A 214 20.32 -23.49 -4.97
N VAL A 215 19.32 -23.79 -5.78
CA VAL A 215 19.43 -24.66 -6.96
C VAL A 215 19.48 -23.74 -8.19
N ASP A 216 20.50 -23.91 -9.02
CA ASP A 216 20.65 -23.12 -10.25
C ASP A 216 19.73 -23.61 -11.38
N LYS A 217 19.64 -22.83 -12.47
CA LYS A 217 18.80 -23.16 -13.63
C LYS A 217 19.18 -24.48 -14.33
N GLN A 218 20.35 -25.06 -14.02
CA GLN A 218 20.81 -26.36 -14.49
C GLN A 218 20.53 -27.49 -13.46
N ASN A 219 19.77 -27.21 -12.40
CA ASN A 219 19.48 -28.12 -11.28
C ASN A 219 20.70 -28.50 -10.43
N ASN A 220 21.78 -27.73 -10.45
CA ASN A 220 22.90 -27.99 -9.54
C ASN A 220 22.66 -27.31 -8.18
N PRO A 221 22.89 -28.02 -7.06
CA PRO A 221 22.88 -27.41 -5.74
C PRO A 221 24.09 -26.47 -5.59
N ARG A 222 23.89 -25.35 -4.88
CA ARG A 222 24.90 -24.32 -4.61
C ARG A 222 24.78 -23.83 -3.18
N ILE A 223 25.92 -23.72 -2.51
CA ILE A 223 26.06 -23.04 -1.21
C ILE A 223 27.27 -22.13 -1.32
N GLU A 224 27.05 -20.84 -1.53
CA GLU A 224 28.10 -19.86 -1.81
C GLU A 224 28.25 -18.86 -0.67
N ILE A 225 29.48 -18.71 -0.17
CA ILE A 225 29.89 -17.67 0.79
C ILE A 225 30.63 -16.59 0.01
N LEU A 226 30.23 -15.33 0.17
CA LEU A 226 30.76 -14.20 -0.59
C LEU A 226 31.51 -13.20 0.30
N ASP A 227 32.56 -12.60 -0.25
CA ASP A 227 33.33 -11.52 0.38
C ASP A 227 32.57 -10.19 0.35
N GLU A 228 33.19 -9.14 0.91
CA GLU A 228 32.62 -7.81 0.96
C GLU A 228 32.36 -7.17 -0.42
N ASN A 229 33.12 -7.59 -1.44
CA ASN A 229 33.04 -7.14 -2.82
C ASN A 229 32.05 -7.97 -3.67
N GLY A 230 31.47 -9.04 -3.10
CA GLY A 230 30.56 -9.94 -3.79
C GLY A 230 31.25 -11.07 -4.58
N ASN A 231 32.54 -11.34 -4.32
CA ASN A 231 33.24 -12.48 -4.90
C ASN A 231 32.99 -13.73 -4.07
N VAL A 232 32.82 -14.88 -4.71
CA VAL A 232 32.66 -16.16 -4.02
C VAL A 232 33.99 -16.58 -3.39
N ILE A 233 34.05 -16.64 -2.06
CA ILE A 233 35.21 -17.16 -1.31
C ILE A 233 35.15 -18.68 -1.25
N LYS A 234 33.94 -19.25 -1.10
CA LYS A 234 33.77 -20.70 -0.92
C LYS A 234 32.45 -21.17 -1.51
N ASN A 235 32.50 -22.29 -2.23
CA ASN A 235 31.32 -23.07 -2.60
C ASN A 235 31.34 -24.40 -1.83
N LEU A 236 30.31 -24.71 -1.04
CA LEU A 236 30.24 -25.94 -0.24
C LEU A 236 29.50 -27.09 -0.91
N ALA A 237 28.92 -26.87 -2.10
CA ALA A 237 28.16 -27.88 -2.84
C ALA A 237 28.97 -28.56 -3.95
N ARG A 238 30.24 -28.19 -4.11
CA ARG A 238 31.20 -28.80 -5.04
C ARG A 238 32.53 -28.95 -4.33
N ASP A 239 33.17 -30.10 -4.53
CA ASP A 239 34.54 -30.37 -4.09
C ASP A 239 35.56 -29.44 -4.78
#